data_AF-A0A9W6GZV8-F1
#
_entry.id   AF-A0A9W6GZV8-F1
#
_cell.length_a   1.000
_cell.length_b   1.000
_cell.length_c   1.000
_cell.angle_alpha   90.00
_cell.angle_beta   90.00
_cell.angle_gamma   90.00
#
_symmetry.space_group_name_H-M   'P 1'
#
loop_
_entity.id
_entity.type
_entity.pdbx_description
1 polymer ?
#
loop_
_entity_poly.entity_id
_entity_poly.type
_entity_poly.pdbx_seq_one_letter_code
_entity_poly.pdbx_strand_id
1 'polypeptide(L)'
;MALISLRIPDDVAARLAALAANEGGKSALLRRLIAEALDVRAPSAAPLPIGRPEKVTLRLRESEMRQLAEIAHRRGMTRTGWIVALVRSRLGSSVQPSPDEREALRAIVRELNRIGGNINQIARAANAGVQQGSAIEPALADICEARAVVESVLCQLRRVFDENAGYWEVGR
;
A
#
# COMPACT_ATOMS: atom_id res chain seq x y z
N MET A 1 -25.23 -1.83 -20.89
CA MET A 1 -24.66 -1.86 -19.52
C MET A 1 -24.00 -3.20 -19.31
N ALA A 2 -22.79 -3.24 -18.75
CA ALA A 2 -22.13 -4.50 -18.39
C ALA A 2 -22.64 -5.00 -17.03
N LEU A 3 -22.80 -6.32 -16.88
CA LEU A 3 -23.19 -6.96 -15.63
C LEU A 3 -21.95 -7.56 -14.95
N ILE A 4 -21.67 -7.15 -13.72
CA ILE A 4 -20.60 -7.72 -12.89
C ILE A 4 -21.25 -8.54 -11.78
N SER A 5 -20.92 -9.84 -11.72
CA SER A 5 -21.36 -10.73 -10.62
C SER A 5 -20.18 -11.03 -9.69
N LEU A 6 -20.36 -10.82 -8.40
CA LEU A 6 -19.36 -11.10 -7.36
C LEU A 6 -19.95 -12.11 -6.38
N ARG A 7 -19.14 -13.11 -5.96
CA ARG A 7 -19.46 -13.93 -4.80
C ARG A 7 -18.67 -13.42 -3.60
N ILE A 8 -19.37 -13.14 -2.52
CA ILE A 8 -18.80 -12.72 -1.25
C ILE A 8 -19.40 -13.56 -0.13
N PRO A 9 -18.65 -13.79 0.96
CA PRO A 9 -19.19 -14.39 2.18
C PRO A 9 -20.40 -13.61 2.73
N ASP A 10 -21.32 -14.33 3.39
CA ASP A 10 -22.60 -13.77 3.84
C ASP A 10 -22.43 -12.66 4.88
N ASP A 11 -21.40 -12.72 5.73
CA ASP A 11 -21.07 -11.68 6.71
C ASP A 11 -20.65 -10.37 6.01
N VAL A 12 -19.89 -10.48 4.93
CA VAL A 12 -19.49 -9.33 4.09
C VAL A 12 -20.72 -8.77 3.37
N ALA A 13 -21.62 -9.63 2.88
CA ALA A 13 -22.86 -9.22 2.24
C ALA A 13 -23.80 -8.47 3.20
N ALA A 14 -23.86 -8.89 4.46
CA ALA A 14 -24.64 -8.23 5.51
C ALA A 14 -24.07 -6.86 5.86
N ARG A 15 -22.74 -6.74 6.03
CA ARG A 15 -22.06 -5.46 6.28
C ARG A 15 -22.24 -4.48 5.12
N LEU A 16 -22.16 -4.97 3.89
CA LEU A 16 -22.42 -4.16 2.69
C LEU A 16 -23.88 -3.70 2.65
N ALA A 17 -24.84 -4.56 3.03
CA ALA A 17 -26.25 -4.19 3.10
C ALA A 17 -26.50 -3.04 4.08
N ALA A 18 -25.90 -3.11 5.27
CA ALA A 18 -26.02 -2.09 6.30
C ALA A 18 -25.45 -0.74 5.84
N LEU A 19 -24.29 -0.74 5.19
CA LEU A 19 -23.68 0.46 4.61
C LEU A 19 -24.55 1.03 3.48
N ALA A 20 -25.12 0.17 2.64
CA ALA A 20 -25.89 0.58 1.48
C ALA A 20 -27.31 1.08 1.80
N ALA A 21 -27.78 0.90 3.04
CA ALA A 21 -29.13 1.29 3.47
C ALA A 21 -29.39 2.79 3.29
N ASN A 22 -28.36 3.62 3.50
CA ASN A 22 -28.45 5.08 3.39
C ASN A 22 -28.01 5.62 2.01
N GLU A 23 -27.66 4.72 1.08
CA GLU A 23 -26.92 5.04 -0.15
C GLU A 23 -27.67 4.61 -1.42
N GLY A 24 -29.00 4.40 -1.33
CA GLY A 24 -29.83 3.98 -2.46
C GLY A 24 -29.72 2.49 -2.81
N GLY A 25 -29.20 1.66 -1.89
CA GLY A 25 -29.10 0.20 -2.03
C GLY A 25 -27.75 -0.29 -2.54
N LYS A 26 -27.51 -1.61 -2.43
CA LYS A 26 -26.19 -2.25 -2.66
C LYS A 26 -25.60 -1.90 -4.02
N SER A 27 -26.42 -1.94 -5.07
CA SER A 27 -25.99 -1.67 -6.44
C SER A 27 -25.67 -0.19 -6.69
N ALA A 28 -26.33 0.74 -5.99
CA ALA A 28 -26.03 2.17 -6.07
C ALA A 28 -24.70 2.47 -5.39
N LEU A 29 -24.50 1.95 -4.19
CA LEU A 29 -23.22 2.02 -3.48
C LEU A 29 -22.07 1.41 -4.28
N LEU A 30 -22.24 0.21 -4.85
CA LEU A 30 -21.21 -0.43 -5.67
C LEU A 30 -20.87 0.39 -6.92
N ARG A 31 -21.88 0.96 -7.61
CA ARG A 31 -21.63 1.83 -8.76
C ARG A 31 -20.87 3.08 -8.37
N ARG A 32 -21.20 3.70 -7.23
CA ARG A 32 -20.47 4.88 -6.73
C ARG A 32 -19.04 4.53 -6.34
N LEU A 33 -18.81 3.44 -5.62
CA LEU A 33 -17.46 2.97 -5.27
C LEU A 33 -16.62 2.65 -6.51
N ILE A 34 -17.22 2.04 -7.52
CA ILE A 34 -16.55 1.80 -8.82
C ILE A 34 -16.23 3.14 -9.48
N ALA A 35 -17.16 4.09 -9.51
CA ALA A 35 -16.94 5.41 -10.09
C ALA A 35 -15.84 6.18 -9.32
N GLU A 36 -15.88 6.20 -7.99
CA GLU A 36 -14.87 6.81 -7.13
C GLU A 36 -13.50 6.15 -7.30
N ALA A 37 -13.44 4.81 -7.36
CA ALA A 37 -12.18 4.10 -7.61
C ALA A 37 -11.60 4.36 -9.01
N LEU A 38 -12.44 4.71 -9.99
CA LEU A 38 -12.03 5.09 -11.34
C LEU A 38 -11.73 6.58 -11.48
N ASP A 39 -12.36 7.43 -10.67
CA ASP A 39 -12.19 8.90 -10.64
C ASP A 39 -10.98 9.30 -9.80
N VAL A 40 -10.66 8.50 -8.78
CA VAL A 40 -9.29 8.42 -8.25
C VAL A 40 -8.44 7.87 -9.39
N ARG A 41 -7.82 8.77 -10.15
CA ARG A 41 -6.54 8.47 -10.81
C ARG A 41 -5.53 8.14 -9.72
N ALA A 42 -5.66 6.95 -9.13
CA ALA A 42 -4.49 6.26 -8.66
C ALA A 42 -3.56 6.22 -9.88
N PRO A 43 -2.26 6.56 -9.75
CA PRO A 43 -1.32 6.25 -10.81
C PRO A 43 -1.59 4.80 -11.17
N SER A 44 -2.05 4.58 -12.41
CA SER A 44 -2.53 3.28 -12.89
C SER A 44 -1.53 2.26 -12.41
N ALA A 45 -1.88 1.51 -11.36
CA ALA A 45 -1.05 0.44 -10.88
C ALA A 45 -1.10 -0.53 -12.02
N ALA A 46 -0.05 -0.51 -12.86
CA ALA A 46 -0.05 -1.26 -14.09
C ALA A 46 -0.44 -2.69 -13.78
N PRO A 47 -1.33 -3.27 -14.61
CA PRO A 47 -1.95 -4.55 -14.31
C PRO A 47 -0.86 -5.54 -13.88
N LEU A 48 -1.04 -6.14 -12.70
CA LEU A 48 -0.12 -7.16 -12.20
C LEU A 48 0.08 -8.19 -13.33
N PRO A 49 1.31 -8.48 -13.77
CA PRO A 49 1.52 -9.35 -14.92
C PRO A 49 0.95 -10.74 -14.62
N ILE A 50 -0.11 -11.12 -15.35
CA ILE A 50 -0.75 -12.43 -15.27
C ILE A 50 -0.09 -13.34 -16.32
N GLY A 51 0.55 -14.43 -15.89
CA GLY A 51 1.14 -15.41 -16.81
C GLY A 51 2.40 -16.08 -16.28
N ARG A 52 2.89 -17.09 -17.02
CA ARG A 52 4.18 -17.73 -16.74
C ARG A 52 5.32 -16.81 -17.21
N PRO A 53 6.44 -16.74 -16.48
CA PRO A 53 7.58 -15.93 -16.90
C PRO A 53 8.24 -16.50 -18.15
N GLU A 54 8.59 -15.63 -19.10
CA GLU A 54 9.39 -15.97 -20.27
C GLU A 54 10.86 -15.58 -20.09
N LYS A 55 11.77 -16.32 -20.74
CA LYS A 55 13.22 -16.11 -20.64
C LYS A 55 13.74 -15.27 -21.80
N VAL A 56 14.31 -14.12 -21.48
CA VAL A 56 15.11 -13.31 -22.40
C VAL A 56 16.59 -13.49 -22.06
N THR A 57 17.44 -13.74 -23.06
CA THR A 57 18.90 -13.88 -22.90
C THR A 57 19.60 -12.63 -23.43
N LEU A 58 20.46 -12.02 -22.63
CA LEU A 58 21.19 -10.79 -22.95
C LEU A 58 22.68 -11.08 -23.08
N ARG A 59 23.36 -10.42 -24.03
CA ARG A 59 24.83 -10.45 -24.17
C ARG A 59 25.33 -9.03 -23.92
N LEU A 60 26.12 -8.88 -22.87
CA LEU A 60 26.74 -7.62 -22.47
C LEU A 60 28.25 -7.76 -22.54
N ARG A 61 28.94 -6.66 -22.84
CA ARG A 61 30.41 -6.58 -22.73
C ARG A 61 30.81 -6.71 -21.27
N GLU A 62 32.06 -7.12 -21.04
CA GLU A 62 32.58 -7.27 -19.68
C GLU A 62 32.54 -5.96 -18.87
N SER A 63 32.82 -4.82 -19.52
CA SER A 63 32.74 -3.49 -18.90
C SER A 63 31.32 -3.14 -18.45
N GLU A 64 30.33 -3.35 -19.31
CA GLU A 64 28.90 -3.17 -19.00
C GLU A 64 28.48 -4.12 -17.87
N MET A 65 29.04 -5.34 -17.88
CA MET A 65 28.70 -6.35 -16.91
C MET A 65 29.22 -6.00 -15.49
N ARG A 66 30.39 -5.36 -15.41
CA ARG A 66 30.92 -4.80 -14.16
C ARG A 66 30.08 -3.63 -13.65
N GLN A 67 29.72 -2.70 -14.52
CA GLN A 67 28.88 -1.55 -14.15
C GLN A 67 27.51 -1.99 -13.61
N LEU A 68 26.86 -2.94 -14.29
CA LEU A 68 25.58 -3.47 -13.83
C LEU A 68 25.71 -4.21 -12.49
N ALA A 69 26.82 -4.92 -12.24
CA ALA A 69 27.06 -5.54 -10.93
C ALA A 69 27.13 -4.49 -9.81
N GLU A 70 27.84 -3.39 -10.03
CA GLU A 70 27.98 -2.30 -9.07
C GLU A 70 26.65 -1.59 -8.79
N ILE A 71 25.88 -1.28 -9.84
CA ILE A 71 24.57 -0.64 -9.72
C ILE A 71 23.59 -1.53 -8.94
N ALA A 72 23.54 -2.82 -9.29
CA ALA A 72 22.65 -3.77 -8.62
C ALA A 72 23.05 -3.95 -7.14
N HIS A 73 24.35 -4.05 -6.85
CA HIS A 73 24.86 -4.21 -5.49
C HIS A 73 24.51 -3.02 -4.59
N ARG A 74 24.68 -1.78 -5.08
CA ARG A 74 24.29 -0.56 -4.33
C ARG A 74 22.81 -0.50 -3.94
N ARG A 75 21.94 -1.27 -4.61
CA ARG A 75 20.50 -1.34 -4.32
C ARG A 75 20.08 -2.63 -3.60
N GLY A 76 21.03 -3.45 -3.16
CA GLY A 76 20.71 -4.75 -2.55
C GLY A 76 20.04 -5.72 -3.52
N MET A 77 20.21 -5.53 -4.83
CA MET A 77 19.57 -6.34 -5.87
C MET A 77 20.57 -7.29 -6.55
N THR A 78 20.06 -8.38 -7.10
CA THR A 78 20.82 -9.19 -8.06
C THR A 78 20.86 -8.47 -9.41
N ARG A 79 21.90 -8.74 -10.23
CA ARG A 79 22.01 -8.21 -11.60
C ARG A 79 20.74 -8.46 -12.42
N THR A 80 20.24 -9.69 -12.39
CA THR A 80 18.99 -10.08 -13.06
C THR A 80 17.79 -9.36 -12.47
N GLY A 81 17.70 -9.25 -11.15
CA GLY A 81 16.62 -8.54 -10.48
C GLY A 81 16.55 -7.06 -10.88
N TRP A 82 17.70 -6.39 -10.97
CA TRP A 82 17.79 -5.00 -11.42
C TRP A 82 17.35 -4.84 -12.88
N ILE A 83 17.81 -5.72 -13.79
CA ILE A 83 17.36 -5.69 -15.19
C ILE A 83 15.84 -5.88 -15.31
N VAL A 84 15.29 -6.87 -14.60
CA VAL A 84 13.84 -7.14 -14.62
C VAL A 84 13.05 -5.95 -14.07
N ALA A 85 13.53 -5.33 -12.99
CA ALA A 85 12.95 -4.13 -12.41
C ALA A 85 12.96 -2.95 -13.40
N LEU A 86 14.09 -2.72 -14.07
CA LEU A 86 14.21 -1.70 -15.12
C LEU A 86 13.24 -1.96 -16.27
N VAL A 87 13.20 -3.17 -16.81
CA VAL A 87 12.29 -3.50 -17.92
C VAL A 87 10.83 -3.31 -17.50
N ARG A 88 10.46 -3.77 -16.29
CA ARG A 88 9.11 -3.58 -15.74
C ARG A 88 8.75 -2.11 -15.61
N SER A 89 9.66 -1.26 -15.11
CA SER A 89 9.39 0.18 -15.01
C SER A 89 9.12 0.81 -16.37
N ARG A 90 9.88 0.40 -17.40
CA ARG A 90 9.68 0.87 -18.78
C ARG A 90 8.37 0.42 -19.39
N LEU A 91 7.84 -0.72 -18.96
CA LEU A 91 6.52 -1.22 -19.34
C LEU A 91 5.39 -0.62 -18.49
N GLY A 92 5.68 0.35 -17.63
CA GLY A 92 4.72 0.99 -16.74
C GLY A 92 4.36 0.16 -15.50
N SER A 93 4.94 -1.04 -15.34
CA SER A 93 4.73 -1.88 -14.15
C SER A 93 5.33 -1.24 -12.91
N SER A 94 4.58 -1.23 -11.79
CA SER A 94 5.11 -0.82 -10.51
C SER A 94 6.29 -1.73 -10.14
N VAL A 95 7.44 -1.12 -9.91
CA VAL A 95 8.65 -1.87 -9.56
C VAL A 95 8.55 -2.29 -8.11
N GLN A 96 8.76 -3.59 -7.86
CA GLN A 96 8.76 -4.09 -6.49
C GLN A 96 9.94 -3.51 -5.70
N PRO A 97 9.71 -3.13 -4.43
CA PRO A 97 10.77 -2.61 -3.58
C PRO A 97 11.95 -3.59 -3.44
N SER A 98 13.15 -3.06 -3.31
CA SER A 98 14.36 -3.82 -3.00
C SER A 98 14.22 -4.58 -1.66
N PRO A 99 15.09 -5.57 -1.36
CA PRO A 99 15.07 -6.25 -0.07
C PRO A 99 15.18 -5.30 1.13
N ASP A 100 16.02 -4.27 1.02
CA ASP A 100 16.21 -3.26 2.07
C ASP A 100 14.98 -2.38 2.23
N GLU A 101 14.36 -1.95 1.12
CA GLU A 101 13.10 -1.21 1.12
C GLU A 101 11.95 -2.07 1.69
N ARG A 102 11.94 -3.38 1.42
CA ARG A 102 10.96 -4.32 2.02
C ARG A 102 11.15 -4.47 3.52
N GLU A 103 12.39 -4.42 4.03
CA GLU A 103 12.65 -4.42 5.47
C GLU A 103 12.17 -3.11 6.11
N ALA A 104 12.46 -1.96 5.47
CA ALA A 104 11.95 -0.66 5.91
C ALA A 104 10.42 -0.63 5.95
N LEU A 105 9.75 -1.15 4.91
CA LEU A 105 8.28 -1.28 4.88
C LEU A 105 7.76 -2.19 5.99
N ARG A 106 8.43 -3.32 6.27
CA ARG A 106 8.06 -4.21 7.38
C ARG A 106 8.25 -3.54 8.74
N ALA A 107 9.27 -2.71 8.92
CA ALA A 107 9.46 -1.92 10.13
C ALA A 107 8.31 -0.91 10.30
N ILE A 108 7.94 -0.20 9.23
CA ILE A 108 6.81 0.74 9.23
C ILE A 108 5.49 0.04 9.59
N VAL A 109 5.20 -1.13 9.00
CA VAL A 109 3.98 -1.90 9.30
C VAL A 109 3.94 -2.35 10.76
N ARG A 110 5.08 -2.75 11.34
CA ARG A 110 5.16 -3.10 12.77
C ARG A 110 4.83 -1.90 13.65
N GLU A 111 5.36 -0.73 13.33
CA GLU A 111 5.08 0.50 14.07
C GLU A 111 3.61 0.89 13.99
N LEU A 112 3.01 0.77 12.80
CA LEU A 112 1.59 1.04 12.60
C LEU A 112 0.70 0.08 13.41
N ASN A 113 1.05 -1.20 13.47
CA ASN A 113 0.34 -2.20 14.29
C ASN A 113 0.43 -1.88 15.79
N ARG A 114 1.60 -1.40 16.26
CA ARG A 114 1.79 -0.96 17.65
C ARG A 114 0.87 0.21 17.99
N ILE A 115 0.81 1.21 17.11
CA ILE A 115 -0.05 2.38 17.29
C ILE A 115 -1.54 1.97 17.27
N GLY A 116 -1.94 1.12 16.33
CA GLY A 116 -3.30 0.57 16.29
C GLY A 116 -3.68 -0.17 17.57
N GLY A 117 -2.74 -0.92 18.14
CA GLY A 117 -2.90 -1.56 19.46
C GLY A 117 -3.16 -0.55 20.58
N ASN A 118 -2.36 0.51 20.66
CA ASN A 118 -2.50 1.57 21.66
C ASN A 118 -3.84 2.31 21.53
N ILE A 119 -4.24 2.67 20.30
CA ILE A 119 -5.53 3.32 20.03
C ILE A 119 -6.69 2.42 20.46
N ASN A 120 -6.62 1.11 20.17
CA ASN A 120 -7.64 0.16 20.58
C ASN A 120 -7.73 0.01 22.12
N GLN A 121 -6.60 0.12 22.82
CA GLN A 121 -6.59 0.14 24.29
C GLN A 121 -7.22 1.41 24.86
N ILE A 122 -6.89 2.59 24.29
CA ILE A 122 -7.51 3.86 24.67
C ILE A 122 -9.02 3.82 24.44
N ALA A 123 -9.47 3.31 23.28
CA ALA A 123 -10.89 3.16 22.99
C ALA A 123 -11.59 2.22 23.98
N ARG A 124 -10.96 1.11 24.36
CA ARG A 124 -11.51 0.19 25.38
C ARG A 124 -11.58 0.85 26.76
N ALA A 125 -10.52 1.55 27.17
CA ALA A 125 -10.47 2.25 28.46
C ALA A 125 -11.51 3.39 28.52
N ALA A 126 -11.67 4.14 27.43
CA ALA A 126 -12.70 5.18 27.31
C ALA A 126 -14.10 4.57 27.36
N ASN A 127 -14.37 3.48 26.62
CA ASN A 127 -15.66 2.79 26.67
C ASN A 127 -15.96 2.22 28.07
N ALA A 128 -14.94 1.75 28.80
CA ALA A 128 -15.10 1.29 30.18
C ALA A 128 -15.35 2.45 31.16
N GLY A 129 -14.68 3.59 30.98
CA GLY A 129 -14.87 4.80 31.79
C GLY A 129 -16.23 5.47 31.58
N VAL A 130 -16.75 5.46 30.35
CA VAL A 130 -18.13 5.89 30.02
C VAL A 130 -19.16 5.04 30.76
N GLN A 131 -18.95 3.72 30.86
CA GLN A 131 -19.84 2.83 31.62
C GLN A 131 -19.76 3.04 33.14
N GLN A 132 -18.70 3.68 33.65
CA GLN A 132 -18.49 3.93 35.09
C GLN A 132 -18.74 5.39 35.50
N GLY A 133 -19.13 6.28 34.58
CA GLY A 133 -19.51 7.66 34.89
C GLY A 133 -18.36 8.63 35.21
N SER A 134 -17.12 8.32 34.84
CA SER A 134 -15.94 9.17 35.07
C SER A 134 -15.65 10.12 33.89
N ALA A 135 -15.16 11.33 34.18
CA ALA A 135 -14.79 12.32 33.17
C ALA A 135 -13.59 11.87 32.32
N ILE A 136 -13.74 12.00 31.00
CA ILE A 136 -12.81 11.52 29.95
C ILE A 136 -11.93 12.70 29.50
N GLU A 137 -11.07 13.21 30.37
CA GLU A 137 -10.15 14.31 30.00
C GLU A 137 -8.73 13.85 29.58
N PRO A 138 -8.16 12.73 30.06
CA PRO A 138 -6.84 12.29 29.60
C PRO A 138 -6.83 11.73 28.16
N ALA A 139 -7.97 11.26 27.64
CA ALA A 139 -8.01 10.48 26.40
C ALA A 139 -7.76 11.28 25.10
N LEU A 140 -8.04 12.59 25.10
CA LEU A 140 -7.91 13.41 23.88
C LEU A 140 -6.45 13.76 23.55
N ALA A 141 -5.61 13.96 24.56
CA ALA A 141 -4.18 14.22 24.37
C ALA A 141 -3.47 12.98 23.79
N ASP A 142 -3.75 11.80 24.34
CA ASP A 142 -3.19 10.53 23.88
C ASP A 142 -3.63 10.20 22.43
N ILE A 143 -4.87 10.53 22.06
CA ILE A 143 -5.38 10.35 20.69
C ILE A 143 -4.68 11.31 19.72
N CYS A 144 -4.47 12.57 20.11
CA CYS A 144 -3.76 13.55 19.28
C CYS A 144 -2.30 13.16 19.06
N GLU A 145 -1.63 12.63 20.09
CA GLU A 145 -0.26 12.10 19.98
C GLU A 145 -0.22 10.88 19.04
N ALA A 146 -1.13 9.91 19.22
CA ALA A 146 -1.21 8.75 18.35
C ALA A 146 -1.45 9.15 16.87
N ARG A 147 -2.32 10.14 16.63
CA ARG A 147 -2.56 10.69 15.28
C ARG A 147 -1.29 11.29 14.68
N ALA A 148 -0.55 12.10 15.42
CA ALA A 148 0.67 12.73 14.94
C ALA A 148 1.74 11.69 14.55
N VAL A 149 1.86 10.61 15.33
CA VAL A 149 2.77 9.50 14.99
C VAL A 149 2.32 8.79 13.70
N VAL A 150 1.03 8.49 13.53
CA VAL A 150 0.51 7.88 12.29
C VAL A 150 0.78 8.77 11.07
N GLU A 151 0.53 10.07 11.17
CA GLU A 151 0.78 11.02 10.09
C GLU A 151 2.27 11.06 9.71
N SER A 152 3.16 11.07 10.70
CA SER A 152 4.62 11.01 10.49
C SER A 152 5.04 9.73 9.76
N VAL A 153 4.52 8.58 10.20
CA VAL A 153 4.83 7.27 9.60
C VAL A 153 4.31 7.19 8.16
N LEU A 154 3.11 7.71 7.89
CA LEU A 154 2.55 7.77 6.53
C LEU A 154 3.39 8.68 5.61
N CYS A 155 3.91 9.79 6.11
CA CYS A 155 4.81 10.67 5.37
C CYS A 155 6.14 9.97 5.03
N GLN A 156 6.74 9.25 5.98
CA GLN A 156 7.96 8.47 5.74
C GLN A 156 7.73 7.37 4.70
N LEU A 157 6.61 6.66 4.80
CA LEU A 157 6.23 5.62 3.85
C LEU A 157 6.05 6.19 2.44
N ARG A 158 5.31 7.29 2.30
CA ARG A 158 5.12 7.99 1.01
C ARG A 158 6.47 8.39 0.41
N ARG A 159 7.36 8.98 1.21
CA ARG A 159 8.70 9.37 0.75
C ARG A 159 9.49 8.20 0.19
N VAL A 160 9.51 7.05 0.88
CA VAL A 160 10.21 5.85 0.39
C VAL A 160 9.61 5.35 -0.93
N PHE A 161 8.28 5.38 -1.06
CA PHE A 161 7.62 5.01 -2.31
C PHE A 161 7.92 5.99 -3.45
N ASP A 162 7.90 7.30 -3.18
CA ASP A 162 8.17 8.34 -4.17
C ASP A 162 9.64 8.33 -4.61
N GLU A 163 10.59 8.11 -3.70
CA GLU A 163 12.01 7.98 -4.01
C GLU A 163 12.29 6.74 -4.88
N ASN A 164 11.66 5.60 -4.56
CA ASN A 164 11.77 4.40 -5.38
C ASN A 164 11.13 4.61 -6.76
N ALA A 165 9.91 5.17 -6.83
CA ALA A 165 9.25 5.46 -8.11
C ALA A 165 10.09 6.41 -8.97
N GLY A 166 10.57 7.50 -8.37
CA GLY A 166 11.39 8.51 -9.06
C GLY A 166 12.65 7.94 -9.68
N TYR A 167 13.37 7.03 -8.98
CA TYR A 167 14.57 6.38 -9.53
C TYR A 167 14.30 5.66 -10.85
N TRP A 168 13.14 5.02 -10.98
CA TRP A 168 12.79 4.26 -12.17
C TRP A 168 12.23 5.13 -13.31
N GLU A 169 11.86 6.39 -13.03
CA GLU A 169 11.35 7.34 -14.01
C GLU A 169 12.44 8.21 -14.68
N VAL A 170 13.64 8.32 -14.10
CA VAL A 170 14.73 9.25 -14.52
C VAL A 170 15.18 9.12 -15.98
N GLY A 171 14.79 8.07 -16.71
CA GLY A 171 15.19 7.91 -18.11
C GLY A 171 14.08 8.09 -19.15
N ARG A 172 12.98 8.78 -18.83
CA ARG A 172 11.90 9.09 -19.80
C ARG A 172 12.21 10.36 -20.59
#